data_AF-Q53J15-F1
#
_entry.id   AF-Q53J15-F1
#
_cell.length_a   1.000
_cell.length_b   1.000
_cell.length_c   1.000
_cell.angle_alpha   90.00
_cell.angle_beta   90.00
_cell.angle_gamma   90.00
#
_symmetry.space_group_name_H-M   'P 1'
#
loop_
_entity.id
_entity.type
_entity.pdbx_description
1 polymer ?
#
loop_
_entity_poly.entity_id
_entity_poly.type
_entity_poly.pdbx_seq_one_letter_code
_entity_poly.pdbx_strand_id
1 'polypeptide(L)'
;MPGPGPHMMYTLGSGLGLMSVSNGRFSPHHCVTYSINAFFGPDIGSFSEWLTSTLGLGSALGYAIEPWIHDPFYHILILGIPMSMLYSALSKFLLKKGLLDSISGVPLTRKQCLFLVAAGSLSHFFLDHLFESNLLNLMAQGDCEEA
;
A
#
# COMPACT_ATOMS: atom_id res chain seq x y z
N MET A 1 3.81 -6.77 13.49
CA MET A 1 3.74 -6.45 12.05
C MET A 1 5.16 -6.29 11.54
N PRO A 2 5.57 -6.97 10.45
CA PRO A 2 6.82 -6.68 9.75
C PRO A 2 6.91 -5.19 9.45
N GLY A 3 8.11 -4.62 9.56
CA GLY A 3 8.30 -3.21 9.25
C GLY A 3 7.87 -2.85 7.82
N PRO A 4 7.74 -1.56 7.50
CA PRO A 4 7.38 -1.14 6.14
C PRO A 4 8.40 -1.53 5.06
N GLY A 5 9.65 -1.80 5.45
CA GLY A 5 10.75 -2.16 4.54
C GLY A 5 10.45 -3.42 3.70
N PRO A 6 10.19 -4.59 4.33
CA PRO A 6 9.77 -5.80 3.64
C PRO A 6 8.61 -5.61 2.65
N HIS A 7 7.60 -4.84 3.03
CA HIS A 7 6.46 -4.50 2.17
C HIS A 7 6.90 -3.80 0.89
N MET A 8 7.67 -2.72 1.03
CA MET A 8 8.18 -1.99 -0.14
C MET A 8 9.12 -2.83 -0.99
N MET A 9 10.01 -3.62 -0.39
CA MET A 9 10.94 -4.46 -1.15
C MET A 9 10.18 -5.48 -2.00
N TYR A 10 9.16 -6.13 -1.42
CA TYR A 10 8.32 -7.08 -2.15
C TYR A 10 7.57 -6.41 -3.31
N THR A 11 6.92 -5.27 -3.07
CA THR A 11 6.10 -4.62 -4.12
C THR A 11 6.92 -3.90 -5.17
N LEU A 12 8.07 -3.32 -4.81
CA LEU A 12 8.99 -2.72 -5.79
C LEU A 12 9.64 -3.82 -6.64
N GLY A 13 10.08 -4.93 -6.05
CA GLY A 13 10.62 -6.08 -6.78
C GLY A 13 9.58 -6.68 -7.72
N SER A 14 8.37 -6.93 -7.23
CA SER A 14 7.25 -7.41 -8.05
C SER A 14 6.87 -6.42 -9.15
N GLY A 15 6.87 -5.12 -8.83
CA GLY A 15 6.63 -4.04 -9.77
C GLY A 15 7.65 -4.00 -10.90
N LEU A 16 8.94 -4.15 -10.60
CA LEU A 16 10.02 -4.26 -11.59
C LEU A 16 9.82 -5.49 -12.50
N GLY A 17 9.42 -6.62 -11.94
CA GLY A 17 9.05 -7.82 -12.70
C GLY A 17 7.88 -7.54 -13.65
N LEU A 18 6.82 -6.89 -13.18
CA LEU A 18 5.67 -6.50 -14.00
C LEU A 18 6.06 -5.50 -15.09
N MET A 19 6.95 -4.55 -14.80
CA MET A 19 7.48 -3.64 -15.82
C MET A 19 8.18 -4.40 -16.95
N SER A 20 9.02 -5.38 -16.58
CA SER A 20 9.75 -6.21 -17.54
C SER A 20 8.79 -7.06 -18.40
N VAL A 21 7.89 -7.83 -17.78
CA VAL A 21 6.96 -8.73 -18.50
C VAL A 21 5.95 -7.95 -19.34
N SER A 22 5.60 -6.73 -18.94
CA SER A 22 4.66 -5.88 -19.68
C SER A 22 5.31 -5.01 -20.76
N ASN A 23 6.62 -5.14 -21.01
CA ASN A 23 7.39 -4.28 -21.92
C ASN A 23 7.17 -2.78 -21.63
N GLY A 24 7.18 -2.40 -20.35
CA GLY A 24 7.02 -1.01 -19.92
C GLY A 24 5.59 -0.46 -19.94
N ARG A 25 4.57 -1.27 -20.28
CA ARG A 25 3.15 -0.87 -20.14
C ARG A 25 2.77 -0.66 -18.67
N PHE A 26 3.24 -1.54 -17.80
CA PHE A 26 3.39 -1.24 -16.39
C PHE A 26 4.63 -0.38 -16.25
N SER A 27 4.46 0.83 -15.74
CA SER A 27 5.51 1.86 -15.73
C SER A 27 6.00 2.15 -14.30
N PRO A 28 7.10 2.89 -14.11
CA PRO A 28 7.59 3.24 -12.78
C PRO A 28 6.51 3.91 -11.91
N HIS A 29 5.63 4.69 -12.52
CA HIS A 29 4.53 5.34 -11.83
C HIS A 29 3.49 4.34 -11.27
N HIS A 30 3.27 3.22 -11.95
CA HIS A 30 2.46 2.12 -11.43
C HIS A 30 3.14 1.45 -10.24
N CYS A 31 4.46 1.19 -10.33
CA CYS A 31 5.25 0.60 -9.23
C CYS A 31 5.23 1.46 -7.96
N VAL A 32 5.39 2.78 -8.10
CA VAL A 32 5.36 3.72 -6.97
C VAL A 32 3.99 3.71 -6.32
N THR A 33 2.91 3.81 -7.13
CA THR A 33 1.54 3.80 -6.59
C THR A 33 1.24 2.47 -5.90
N TYR A 34 1.62 1.34 -6.51
CA TYR A 34 1.47 0.01 -5.92
C TYR A 34 2.20 -0.10 -4.57
N SER A 35 3.45 0.35 -4.51
CA SER A 35 4.29 0.21 -3.31
C SER A 35 3.88 1.14 -2.18
N ILE A 36 3.43 2.36 -2.47
CA ILE A 36 2.87 3.27 -1.46
C ILE A 36 1.64 2.65 -0.79
N ASN A 37 0.78 1.96 -1.55
CA ASN A 37 -0.40 1.33 -0.99
C ASN A 37 -0.09 0.02 -0.25
N ALA A 38 1.06 -0.61 -0.50
CA ALA A 38 1.55 -1.70 0.36
C ALA A 38 2.29 -1.19 1.60
N PHE A 39 2.88 0.01 1.55
CA PHE A 39 3.49 0.65 2.71
C PHE A 39 2.43 1.17 3.68
N PHE A 40 1.50 2.01 3.19
CA PHE A 40 0.50 2.66 4.03
C PHE A 40 -0.77 1.83 4.20
N GLY A 41 -1.16 1.04 3.18
CA GLY A 41 -2.32 0.14 3.15
C GLY A 41 -3.39 0.40 4.22
N PRO A 42 -3.80 -0.62 5.01
CA PRO A 42 -4.73 -0.46 6.14
C PRO A 42 -4.17 0.42 7.27
N ASP A 43 -2.85 0.49 7.40
CA ASP A 43 -2.14 1.31 8.39
C ASP A 43 -2.27 2.83 8.18
N ILE A 44 -3.03 3.29 7.17
CA ILE A 44 -3.37 4.70 7.02
C ILE A 44 -4.17 5.22 8.23
N GLY A 45 -4.88 4.33 8.92
CA GLY A 45 -5.59 4.65 10.17
C GLY A 45 -4.62 5.04 11.28
N SER A 46 -3.66 4.17 11.59
CA SER A 46 -2.64 4.40 12.62
C SER A 46 -1.70 5.56 12.25
N PHE A 47 -1.35 5.73 10.97
CA PHE A 47 -0.63 6.91 10.50
C PHE A 47 -1.43 8.20 10.70
N SER A 48 -2.73 8.18 10.39
CA SER A 48 -3.59 9.36 10.59
C SER A 48 -3.73 9.71 12.06
N GLU A 49 -3.83 8.72 12.94
CA GLU A 49 -3.84 8.92 14.39
C GLU A 49 -2.52 9.51 14.91
N TRP A 50 -1.38 8.99 14.45
CA TRP A 50 -0.08 9.58 14.76
C TRP A 50 0.01 11.04 14.27
N LEU A 51 -0.49 11.33 13.07
CA LEU A 51 -0.45 12.68 12.50
C LEU A 51 -1.39 13.64 13.26
N THR A 52 -2.62 13.24 13.57
CA THR A 52 -3.56 14.09 14.31
C THR A 52 -3.15 14.30 15.76
N SER A 53 -2.53 13.30 16.40
CA SER A 53 -1.95 13.45 17.74
C SER A 53 -0.73 14.39 17.73
N THR A 54 0.11 14.32 16.69
CA THR A 54 1.25 15.25 16.50
C THR A 54 0.78 16.69 16.23
N LEU A 55 -0.33 16.86 15.51
CA LEU A 55 -0.91 18.18 15.16
C LEU A 55 -1.91 18.73 16.20
N GLY A 56 -2.21 17.98 17.27
CA GLY A 56 -3.15 18.38 18.32
C GLY A 56 -4.62 18.42 17.89
N LEU A 57 -5.00 17.69 16.83
CA LEU A 57 -6.35 17.71 16.23
C LEU A 57 -7.31 16.66 16.82
N GLY A 58 -6.86 15.85 17.80
CA GLY A 58 -7.67 14.87 18.52
C GLY A 58 -7.85 13.53 17.77
N SER A 59 -7.91 12.43 18.53
CA SER A 59 -7.90 11.03 18.06
C SER A 59 -9.26 10.46 17.66
N ALA A 60 -10.36 11.23 17.82
CA ALA A 60 -11.72 10.70 17.74
C ALA A 60 -12.13 10.14 16.36
N LEU A 61 -11.52 10.61 15.28
CA LEU A 61 -11.85 10.21 13.91
C LEU A 61 -11.17 8.88 13.51
N GLY A 62 -10.00 8.55 14.05
CA GLY A 62 -9.27 7.31 13.75
C GLY A 62 -9.96 6.08 14.35
N TYR A 63 -10.28 6.17 15.65
CA TYR A 63 -10.79 5.05 16.46
C TYR A 63 -12.14 4.49 15.97
N ALA A 64 -13.01 5.34 15.39
CA ALA A 64 -14.34 4.92 14.95
C ALA A 64 -14.33 4.17 13.61
N ILE A 65 -13.29 4.37 12.79
CA ILE A 65 -13.21 3.86 11.41
C ILE A 65 -12.20 2.70 11.32
N GLU A 66 -11.27 2.61 12.27
CA GLU A 66 -10.25 1.55 12.38
C GLU A 66 -10.78 0.13 12.14
N PRO A 67 -11.89 -0.35 12.77
CA PRO A 67 -12.33 -1.73 12.57
C PRO A 67 -12.79 -2.03 11.14
N TRP A 68 -13.26 -1.00 10.42
CA TRP A 68 -13.78 -1.10 9.06
C TRP A 68 -12.68 -0.99 8.00
N ILE A 69 -11.56 -0.35 8.33
CA ILE A 69 -10.41 -0.17 7.44
C ILE A 69 -9.44 -1.35 7.53
N HIS A 70 -9.48 -2.13 8.61
CA HIS A 70 -8.69 -3.35 8.76
C HIS A 70 -9.31 -4.59 8.10
N ASP A 71 -10.55 -4.53 7.61
CA ASP A 71 -11.09 -5.58 6.76
C ASP A 71 -10.58 -5.42 5.31
N PRO A 72 -10.01 -6.47 4.68
CA PRO A 72 -9.39 -6.36 3.36
C PRO A 72 -10.32 -5.85 2.26
N PHE A 73 -11.61 -6.16 2.34
CA PHE A 73 -12.58 -5.77 1.32
C PHE A 73 -13.17 -4.39 1.61
N TYR A 74 -13.52 -4.10 2.86
CA TYR A 74 -14.03 -2.78 3.23
C TYR A 74 -12.98 -1.68 3.11
N HIS A 75 -11.71 -1.98 3.36
CA HIS A 75 -10.59 -1.09 3.08
C HIS A 75 -10.61 -0.58 1.63
N ILE A 76 -10.72 -1.50 0.68
CA ILE A 76 -10.69 -1.18 -0.75
C ILE A 76 -11.94 -0.39 -1.16
N LEU A 77 -13.10 -0.72 -0.60
CA LEU A 77 -14.35 -0.03 -0.90
C LEU A 77 -14.39 1.39 -0.33
N ILE A 78 -14.00 1.57 0.93
CA ILE A 78 -14.10 2.84 1.66
C ILE A 78 -12.96 3.77 1.25
N LEU A 79 -11.73 3.28 1.21
CA LEU A 79 -10.52 4.08 0.96
C LEU A 79 -10.02 3.99 -0.48
N GLY A 80 -10.23 2.86 -1.15
CA GLY A 80 -9.77 2.68 -2.53
C GLY A 80 -10.45 3.62 -3.53
N ILE A 81 -11.74 3.90 -3.37
CA ILE A 81 -12.45 4.86 -4.23
C ILE A 81 -11.88 6.29 -4.09
N PRO A 82 -11.83 6.92 -2.89
CA PRO A 82 -11.28 8.26 -2.75
C PRO A 82 -9.78 8.32 -3.13
N MET A 83 -8.98 7.31 -2.77
CA MET A 83 -7.57 7.25 -3.16
C MET A 83 -7.39 7.12 -4.66
N SER A 84 -8.26 6.37 -5.36
CA SER A 84 -8.18 6.26 -6.81
C SER A 84 -8.41 7.60 -7.52
N MET A 85 -9.31 8.43 -6.98
CA MET A 85 -9.57 9.77 -7.49
C MET A 85 -8.38 10.69 -7.22
N LEU A 86 -7.84 10.65 -5.99
CA LEU A 86 -6.67 11.42 -5.59
C LEU A 86 -5.45 11.09 -6.44
N TYR A 87 -5.08 9.81 -6.56
CA TYR A 87 -3.92 9.38 -7.34
C TYR A 87 -4.08 9.69 -8.82
N SER A 88 -5.28 9.54 -9.39
CA SER A 88 -5.50 9.94 -10.79
C SER A 88 -5.35 11.45 -10.99
N ALA A 89 -5.80 12.27 -10.03
CA ALA A 89 -5.61 13.72 -10.07
C ALA A 89 -4.14 14.12 -9.90
N LEU A 90 -3.44 13.50 -8.94
CA LEU A 90 -2.03 13.75 -8.66
C LEU A 90 -1.15 13.33 -9.85
N SER A 91 -1.43 12.17 -10.46
CA SER A 91 -0.75 11.71 -11.68
C SER A 91 -0.83 12.74 -12.81
N LYS A 92 -2.03 13.29 -13.05
CA LYS A 92 -2.24 14.36 -14.04
C LYS A 92 -1.45 15.61 -13.69
N PHE A 93 -1.47 16.02 -12.41
CA PHE A 93 -0.77 17.20 -11.94
C PHE A 93 0.75 17.08 -12.10
N LEU A 94 1.33 15.97 -11.65
CA LEU A 94 2.76 15.72 -11.71
C LEU A 94 3.28 15.57 -13.14
N LEU A 95 2.52 14.94 -14.04
CA LEU A 95 2.84 14.91 -15.47
C LEU A 95 2.82 16.30 -16.10
N LYS A 96 1.81 17.13 -15.79
CA LYS A 96 1.76 18.52 -16.27
C LYS A 96 2.95 19.36 -15.79
N LYS A 97 3.52 19.02 -14.63
CA LYS A 97 4.69 19.69 -14.06
C LYS A 97 6.03 19.12 -14.55
N GLY A 98 6.03 18.07 -15.37
CA GLY A 98 7.25 17.40 -15.82
C GLY A 98 8.01 16.67 -14.71
N LEU A 99 7.38 16.43 -13.56
CA LEU A 99 7.99 15.74 -12.42
C LEU A 99 7.90 14.22 -12.52
N LEU A 100 6.98 13.73 -13.35
CA LEU A 100 6.87 12.32 -13.67
C LEU A 100 7.28 12.10 -15.11
N ASP A 101 8.19 11.15 -15.31
CA ASP A 101 8.46 10.60 -16.63
C ASP A 101 7.53 9.40 -16.84
N SER A 102 6.70 9.46 -17.88
CA SER A 102 5.85 8.36 -18.30
C SER A 102 6.19 8.08 -19.74
N ILE A 103 6.58 6.83 -20.04
CA ILE A 103 6.96 6.37 -21.39
C ILE A 103 5.86 6.74 -22.42
N SER A 104 4.59 6.75 -22.00
CA SER A 104 3.46 7.13 -22.86
C SER A 104 2.99 8.58 -22.69
N GLY A 105 3.48 9.31 -21.68
CA GLY A 105 2.96 10.63 -21.30
C GLY A 105 1.51 10.61 -20.75
N VAL A 106 0.92 9.43 -20.55
CA VAL A 106 -0.47 9.29 -20.13
C VAL A 106 -0.57 9.16 -18.59
N PRO A 107 -1.46 9.92 -17.94
CA PRO A 107 -1.74 9.78 -16.50
C PRO A 107 -2.42 8.46 -16.17
N LEU A 108 -2.27 7.99 -14.93
CA LEU A 108 -3.07 6.86 -14.45
C LEU A 108 -4.56 7.20 -14.45
N THR A 109 -5.34 6.30 -15.03
CA THR A 109 -6.79 6.35 -14.95
C THR A 109 -7.26 5.97 -13.56
N ARG A 110 -8.45 6.44 -13.16
CA ARG A 110 -9.05 6.09 -11.87
C ARG A 110 -9.18 4.57 -11.67
N LYS A 111 -9.52 3.84 -12.74
CA LYS A 111 -9.62 2.38 -12.70
C LYS A 111 -8.28 1.72 -12.42
N GLN A 112 -7.20 2.19 -13.06
CA GLN A 112 -5.84 1.71 -12.76
C GLN A 112 -5.45 2.03 -11.32
N CYS A 113 -5.70 3.26 -10.84
CA CYS A 113 -5.42 3.62 -9.47
C CYS A 113 -6.19 2.73 -8.47
N LEU A 114 -7.46 2.46 -8.73
CA LEU A 114 -8.27 1.57 -7.87
C LEU A 114 -7.67 0.16 -7.79
N PHE A 115 -7.25 -0.41 -8.92
CA PHE A 115 -6.59 -1.72 -8.92
C PHE A 115 -5.22 -1.70 -8.25
N LEU A 116 -4.45 -0.62 -8.38
CA LEU A 116 -3.14 -0.48 -7.73
C LEU A 116 -3.28 -0.32 -6.21
N VAL A 117 -4.30 0.41 -5.75
CA VAL A 117 -4.65 0.50 -4.33
C VAL A 117 -5.05 -0.88 -3.81
N ALA A 118 -5.99 -1.55 -4.49
CA ALA A 118 -6.43 -2.89 -4.11
C ALA A 118 -5.27 -3.89 -4.06
N ALA A 119 -4.43 -3.93 -5.10
CA ALA A 119 -3.28 -4.82 -5.15
C ALA A 119 -2.26 -4.51 -4.05
N GLY A 120 -1.99 -3.22 -3.80
CA GLY A 120 -1.09 -2.77 -2.75
C GLY A 120 -1.57 -3.17 -1.36
N SER A 121 -2.82 -2.83 -1.02
CA SER A 121 -3.42 -3.18 0.28
C SER A 121 -3.53 -4.70 0.47
N LEU A 122 -3.90 -5.46 -0.56
CA LEU A 122 -3.91 -6.93 -0.47
C LEU A 122 -2.50 -7.51 -0.28
N SER A 123 -1.49 -6.91 -0.92
CA SER A 123 -0.09 -7.32 -0.72
C SER A 123 0.35 -7.02 0.72
N HIS A 124 -0.12 -5.92 1.31
CA HIS A 124 0.10 -5.61 2.72
C HIS A 124 -0.48 -6.70 3.63
N PHE A 125 -1.78 -6.97 3.53
CA PHE A 125 -2.42 -8.02 4.33
C PHE A 125 -1.76 -9.39 4.15
N PHE A 126 -1.40 -9.74 2.91
CA PHE A 126 -0.72 -11.00 2.60
C PHE A 126 0.64 -11.10 3.30
N LEU A 127 1.43 -10.03 3.25
CA LEU A 127 2.77 -10.02 3.84
C LEU A 127 2.71 -10.01 5.37
N ASP A 128 1.78 -9.28 5.97
CA ASP A 128 1.55 -9.36 7.41
C ASP A 128 1.28 -10.79 7.86
N HIS A 129 0.37 -11.50 7.20
CA HIS A 129 0.10 -12.90 7.50
C HIS A 129 1.30 -13.82 7.24
N LEU A 130 2.04 -13.60 6.15
CA LEU A 130 3.21 -14.42 5.81
C LEU A 130 4.33 -14.25 6.84
N PHE A 131 4.59 -13.05 7.32
CA PHE A 131 5.64 -12.81 8.30
C PHE A 131 5.22 -13.17 9.72
N GLU A 132 3.95 -12.95 10.09
CA GLU A 132 3.41 -13.37 11.39
C GLU A 132 3.45 -14.91 11.55
N SER A 133 2.99 -15.64 10.53
CA SER A 133 3.01 -17.11 10.55
C SER A 133 4.41 -17.70 10.61
N ASN A 134 5.38 -17.11 9.88
CA ASN A 134 6.77 -17.56 9.92
C ASN A 134 7.46 -17.27 11.26
N LEU A 135 7.19 -16.11 11.88
CA LEU A 135 7.75 -15.79 13.19
C LEU A 135 7.24 -16.74 14.28
N LEU A 136 5.94 -17.06 14.26
CA LEU A 136 5.32 -18.03 15.17
C LEU A 136 5.93 -19.43 15.02
N ASN A 137 6.15 -19.88 13.78
CA ASN A 137 6.76 -21.19 13.52
C ASN A 137 8.22 -21.24 14.01
N LEU A 138 8.99 -20.15 13.84
CA LEU A 138 10.37 -20.06 14.34
C LEU A 138 10.44 -20.06 15.88
N MET A 139 9.51 -19.37 16.55
CA MET A 139 9.41 -19.41 18.02
C MET A 139 9.02 -20.80 18.52
N ALA A 140 8.04 -21.45 17.88
CA ALA A 140 7.64 -22.81 18.24
C ALA A 140 8.75 -23.86 18.02
N GLN A 141 9.62 -23.64 17.03
CA GLN A 141 10.80 -24.49 16.80
C GLN A 141 11.91 -24.23 17.82
N GLY A 142 12.14 -22.97 18.21
CA GLY A 142 13.10 -22.61 19.26
C GLY A 142 12.73 -23.19 20.63
N ASP A 143 11.45 -23.18 21.00
CA ASP A 143 10.96 -23.80 22.24
C ASP A 143 11.01 -25.34 22.21
N CYS A 144 11.06 -25.97 21.03
CA CYS A 144 11.21 -27.43 20.89
C CYS A 144 12.67 -27.91 20.91
N GLU A 145 13.65 -27.05 20.65
CA GLU A 145 15.08 -27.40 20.76
C GLU A 145 15.64 -27.24 22.19
N GLU A 146 14.91 -26.56 23.09
CA GLU A 146 15.27 -26.39 24.51
C GLU A 146 14.55 -27.36 25.48
N ALA A 147 13.79 -28.36 24.97
CA ALA A 147 13.04 -29.32 25.79
C ALA A 147 13.66 -30.74 25.83
#